data_AF-A0AAW9EDX9-F1
#
_entry.id   AF-A0AAW9EDX9-F1
#
_cell.length_a   1.000
_cell.length_b   1.000
_cell.length_c   1.000
_cell.angle_alpha   90.00
_cell.angle_beta   90.00
_cell.angle_gamma   90.00
#
_symmetry.space_group_name_H-M   'P 1'
#
loop_
_entity.id
_entity.type
_entity.pdbx_description
1 polymer ?
#
loop_
_entity_poly.entity_id
_entity_poly.type
_entity_poly.pdbx_seq_one_letter_code
_entity_poly.pdbx_strand_id
1 'polypeptide(L)' 'ADTLRPGQGLGLSIAVDIIEQYNGDITITDSPLGGARLIVTFAEQQLTTEIE' A
#
# COMPACT_ATOMS: atom_id res chain seq x y z
N ALA A 1 -21.74 -6.73 -14.40
CA ALA A 1 -20.47 -6.59 -13.66
C ALA A 1 -20.61 -5.37 -12.76
N ASP A 2 -20.46 -5.58 -11.46
CA ASP A 2 -20.73 -4.59 -10.41
C ASP A 2 -19.53 -3.66 -10.22
N THR A 3 -19.36 -2.73 -11.16
CA THR A 3 -18.43 -1.59 -11.06
C THR A 3 -19.15 -0.26 -11.31
N LEU A 4 -20.49 -0.27 -11.22
CA LEU A 4 -21.35 0.87 -11.59
C LEU A 4 -21.20 2.07 -10.64
N ARG A 5 -20.55 1.89 -9.50
CA ARG A 5 -20.21 2.96 -8.58
C ARG A 5 -18.69 2.94 -8.37
N PRO A 6 -17.98 4.03 -8.70
CA PRO A 6 -16.61 4.20 -8.26
C PRO A 6 -16.54 3.93 -6.75
N GLY A 7 -15.56 3.14 -6.32
CA GLY A 7 -15.26 3.03 -4.89
C GLY A 7 -14.92 4.40 -4.33
N GLN A 8 -15.07 4.59 -3.01
CA GLN A 8 -14.85 5.88 -2.33
C GLN A 8 -13.39 6.39 -2.38
N GLY A 9 -12.47 5.67 -3.02
CA GLY A 9 -11.06 6.06 -3.15
C GLY A 9 -10.22 5.87 -1.88
N LEU A 10 -10.79 5.33 -0.81
CA LEU A 10 -10.14 5.25 0.51
C LEU A 10 -9.00 4.22 0.59
N GLY A 11 -8.98 3.21 -0.29
CA GLY A 11 -8.01 2.11 -0.19
C GLY A 11 -6.56 2.57 -0.31
N LEU A 12 -6.26 3.48 -1.24
CA LEU A 12 -4.90 3.98 -1.41
C LEU A 12 -4.50 4.95 -0.30
N SER A 13 -5.41 5.80 0.20
CA SER A 13 -5.07 6.73 1.28
C SER A 13 -4.71 5.97 2.56
N ILE A 14 -5.50 4.96 2.91
CA ILE A 14 -5.21 4.09 4.07
C ILE A 14 -3.88 3.35 3.87
N ALA A 15 -3.58 2.88 2.66
CA ALA A 15 -2.30 2.23 2.39
C ALA A 15 -1.11 3.17 2.59
N VAL A 16 -1.20 4.42 2.14
CA VAL A 16 -0.19 5.47 2.38
C VAL A 16 0.01 5.67 3.89
N ASP A 17 -1.07 5.88 4.64
CA ASP A 17 -1.01 6.10 6.09
C ASP A 17 -0.34 4.94 6.83
N ILE A 18 -0.57 3.70 6.40
CA ILE A 18 0.08 2.50 6.98
C ILE A 18 1.57 2.52 6.66
N ILE A 19 1.94 2.75 5.40
CA ILE A 19 3.33 2.69 4.94
C ILE A 19 4.17 3.77 5.63
N GLU A 20 3.62 4.96 5.81
CA GLU A 20 4.26 6.06 6.56
C GLU A 20 4.57 5.67 8.01
N GLN A 21 3.69 4.92 8.70
CA GLN A 21 3.93 4.44 10.07
C GLN A 21 5.13 3.48 10.19
N TYR A 22 5.51 2.83 9.08
CA TYR A 22 6.68 1.93 9.01
C TYR A 22 7.92 2.63 8.43
N ASN A 23 7.92 3.98 8.38
CA ASN A 23 8.93 4.79 7.69
C ASN A 23 9.17 4.31 6.25
N GLY A 24 8.12 3.77 5.62
CA GLY A 24 8.15 3.17 4.30
C GLY A 24 7.91 4.15 3.17
N ASP A 25 7.89 3.63 1.94
CA ASP A 25 7.60 4.40 0.72
C ASP A 25 6.67 3.62 -0.22
N ILE A 26 5.84 4.35 -0.98
CA ILE A 26 5.01 3.82 -2.06
C ILE A 26 5.23 4.61 -3.35
N THR A 27 5.64 3.91 -4.40
CA THR A 27 5.84 4.49 -5.73
C THR A 27 4.90 3.82 -6.73
N ILE A 28 4.23 4.63 -7.56
CA ILE A 28 3.36 4.17 -8.65
C ILE A 28 4.08 4.40 -9.98
N THR A 29 4.15 3.36 -10.80
CA THR A 29 4.76 3.37 -12.15
C THR A 29 3.83 2.72 -13.16
N ASP A 30 4.10 2.90 -14.45
CA ASP A 30 3.39 2.15 -15.49
C ASP A 30 3.78 0.66 -15.46
N SER A 31 2.78 -0.21 -15.60
CA SER A 31 2.99 -1.65 -15.69
C SER A 31 3.30 -2.08 -17.14
N PRO A 32 4.30 -2.93 -17.39
CA PRO A 32 4.54 -3.50 -18.72
C PRO A 32 3.36 -4.31 -19.27
N LEU A 33 2.46 -4.78 -18.39
CA LEU A 33 1.25 -5.53 -18.75
C LEU A 33 0.02 -4.62 -18.97
N GLY A 34 0.20 -3.30 -18.86
CA GLY A 34 -0.89 -2.32 -18.80
C GLY A 34 -1.41 -2.11 -17.38
N GLY A 35 -2.01 -0.94 -17.14
CA GLY A 35 -2.45 -0.50 -15.81
C GLY A 35 -1.28 0.03 -14.95
N ALA A 36 -1.47 0.05 -13.64
CA ALA A 36 -0.51 0.59 -12.68
C ALA A 36 0.32 -0.51 -12.01
N ARG A 37 1.62 -0.24 -11.82
CA ARG A 37 2.53 -1.03 -10.98
C ARG A 37 2.83 -0.25 -9.71
N LEU A 38 2.48 -0.82 -8.56
CA LEU A 38 2.80 -0.27 -7.25
C LEU A 38 4.04 -0.96 -6.70
N ILE A 39 4.96 -0.18 -6.15
CA ILE A 39 6.18 -0.64 -5.48
C ILE A 39 6.10 -0.11 -4.05
N VAL A 40 6.19 -1.00 -3.06
CA VAL A 40 6.05 -0.64 -1.64
C VAL A 40 7.28 -1.12 -0.89
N THR A 41 7.82 -0.25 -0.04
CA THR A 41 8.94 -0.57 0.87
C THR A 41 8.49 -0.30 2.30
N PHE A 42 8.80 -1.21 3.23
CA PHE A 42 8.64 -1.01 4.67
C PHE A 42 10.04 -0.95 5.29
N ALA A 43 10.39 0.13 5.98
CA ALA A 43 11.76 0.36 6.43
C ALA A 43 12.01 -0.19 7.85
N GLU A 44 11.14 0.14 8.80
CA GLU A 44 11.30 -0.24 10.20
C GLU A 44 10.25 -1.29 10.58
N GLN A 45 10.69 -2.50 10.93
CA GLN A 45 9.80 -3.56 11.40
C GLN A 45 10.17 -3.89 12.85
N GLN A 46 9.29 -3.52 13.78
CA GLN A 46 9.41 -3.94 15.17
C GLN A 46 9.11 -5.45 15.22
N LEU A 47 10.13 -6.27 15.47
CA LEU A 47 9.93 -7.68 15.75
C LEU A 47 9.36 -7.80 17.16
N THR A 48 8.05 -8.02 17.29
CA THR A 48 7.45 -8.37 18.58
C THR A 48 7.86 -9.80 18.91
N THR A 49 9.01 -9.96 19.58
CA THR A 49 9.30 -11.19 20.33
C THR A 49 8.52 -11.13 21.63
N GLU A 50 7.27 -11.57 21.60
CA GLU A 50 6.62 -12.08 22.80
C GLU A 50 7.30 -13.41 23.14
N ILE A 51 8.23 -13.36 24.10
CA ILE A 51 8.67 -14.55 24.82
C ILE A 51 7.84 -14.56 26.10
N GLU A 52 6.78 -15.38 26.14
CA GLU A 52 6.17 -15.82 27.40
C GLU A 52 7.09 -16.81 28.13
#